data_AF-A0A7Z9NT95-F1
#
_entry.id   AF-A0A7Z9NT95-F1
#
_cell.length_a   1.000
_cell.length_b   1.000
_cell.length_c   1.000
_cell.angle_alpha   90.00
_cell.angle_beta   90.00
_cell.angle_gamma   90.00
#
_symmetry.space_group_name_H-M   'P 1'
#
loop_
_entity.id
_entity.type
_entity.pdbx_description
1 polymer ?
#
loop_
_entity_poly.entity_id
_entity_poly.type
_entity_poly.pdbx_seq_one_letter_code
_entity_poly.pdbx_strand_id
1 'polypeptide(L)' 'MAKKKKKRFPKKELNSWLRVHSQWNHQDWADLIEDLSVQGFHDWTDTEKGRNEIGFYLETKRR' A
#
# COMPACT_ATOMS: atom_id res chain seq x y z
N MET A 1 -18.17 2.84 21.27
CA MET A 1 -18.21 3.30 19.87
C MET A 1 -16.79 3.31 19.32
N ALA A 2 -16.40 2.31 18.52
CA ALA A 2 -15.08 2.26 17.93
C ALA A 2 -14.92 3.49 17.02
N LYS A 3 -14.09 4.45 17.45
CA LYS A 3 -13.72 5.61 16.65
C LYS A 3 -13.20 5.08 15.32
N LYS A 4 -14.00 5.18 14.25
CA LYS A 4 -13.58 4.88 12.88
C LYS A 4 -12.45 5.87 12.56
N LYS A 5 -11.22 5.49 12.95
CA LYS A 5 -10.01 6.27 12.68
C LYS A 5 -10.03 6.52 11.18
N LYS A 6 -9.96 7.81 10.79
CA LYS A 6 -9.93 8.22 9.38
C LYS A 6 -8.98 7.28 8.64
N LYS A 7 -9.51 6.56 7.65
CA LYS A 7 -8.77 5.61 6.81
C LYS A 7 -7.57 6.36 6.24
N ARG A 8 -6.40 6.14 6.82
CA ARG A 8 -5.18 6.83 6.40
C ARG A 8 -4.61 6.02 5.25
N PHE A 9 -4.46 6.65 4.10
CA PHE A 9 -3.78 6.02 2.97
C PHE A 9 -2.29 5.83 3.33
N PRO A 10 -1.68 4.65 3.07
CA PRO A 10 -0.30 4.32 3.42
C PRO A 10 0.76 5.05 2.57
N LYS A 11 0.56 6.34 2.30
CA LYS A 11 1.43 7.18 1.47
C LYS A 11 2.89 7.17 1.94
N LYS A 12 3.12 7.12 3.25
CA LYS A 12 4.47 7.14 3.84
C LYS A 12 5.19 5.81 3.60
N GLU A 13 4.50 4.70 3.83
CA GLU A 13 5.03 3.35 3.59
C GLU A 13 5.31 3.16 2.10
N LEU A 14 4.37 3.53 1.22
CA LEU A 14 4.58 3.44 -0.23
C LEU A 14 5.77 4.27 -0.72
N ASN A 15 5.94 5.52 -0.25
CA ASN A 15 7.13 6.32 -0.63
C ASN A 15 8.43 5.74 -0.06
N SER A 16 8.40 5.14 1.14
CA SER A 16 9.57 4.52 1.74
C SER A 16 9.95 3.25 0.98
N TRP A 17 8.96 2.45 0.60
CA TRP A 17 9.12 1.25 -0.19
C TRP A 17 9.64 1.57 -1.60
N LEU A 18 9.08 2.58 -2.28
CA LEU A 18 9.54 3.06 -3.59
C LEU A 18 11.00 3.54 -3.62
N ARG A 19 11.53 4.02 -2.49
CA ARG A 19 12.95 4.40 -2.40
C ARG A 19 13.88 3.20 -2.47
N VAL A 20 13.42 2.03 -2.04
CA VAL A 20 14.19 0.79 -2.00
C VAL A 20 13.89 -0.06 -3.24
N HIS A 21 12.63 -0.08 -3.68
CA HIS A 21 12.14 -0.83 -4.83
C HIS A 21 11.87 0.10 -6.00
N SER A 22 12.93 0.39 -6.77
CA SER A 22 12.84 1.18 -8.01
C SER A 22 12.13 0.41 -9.13
N GLN A 23 12.20 -0.92 -9.08
CA GLN A 23 11.40 -1.86 -9.86
C GLN A 23 10.89 -2.92 -8.89
N TRP A 24 9.67 -3.36 -9.10
CA TRP A 24 9.05 -4.41 -8.30
C TRP A 24 8.32 -5.37 -9.21
N ASN A 25 8.32 -6.64 -8.83
CA ASN A 25 7.57 -7.67 -9.51
C ASN A 25 6.27 -7.97 -8.75
N HIS A 26 5.54 -8.95 -9.25
CA HIS A 26 4.32 -9.43 -8.59
C HIS A 26 4.58 -9.96 -7.16
N GLN A 27 5.79 -10.49 -6.90
CA GLN A 27 6.18 -10.97 -5.57
C GLN A 27 6.39 -9.83 -4.58
N ASP A 28 7.16 -8.80 -4.97
CA ASP A 28 7.37 -7.59 -4.17
C ASP A 28 6.04 -6.86 -3.90
N TRP A 29 5.12 -6.87 -4.86
CA TRP A 29 3.76 -6.37 -4.69
C TRP A 29 2.99 -7.14 -3.61
N ALA A 30 3.02 -8.48 -3.66
CA ALA A 30 2.34 -9.30 -2.66
C ALA A 30 2.92 -9.06 -1.26
N ASP A 31 4.25 -8.97 -1.14
CA ASP A 31 4.95 -8.67 0.10
C ASP A 31 4.56 -7.29 0.66
N LEU A 32 4.50 -6.26 -0.20
CA LEU A 32 4.04 -4.93 0.18
C LEU A 32 2.59 -4.93 0.70
N ILE A 33 1.69 -5.66 0.05
CA ILE A 33 0.29 -5.77 0.49
C ILE A 33 0.19 -6.49 1.84
N GLU A 34 1.02 -7.51 2.07
CA GLU A 34 1.09 -8.21 3.36
C GLU A 34 1.65 -7.30 4.45
N ASP A 35 2.76 -6.61 4.20
CA ASP A 35 3.40 -5.67 5.14
C ASP A 35 2.43 -4.53 5.52
N LEU A 36 1.75 -3.94 4.53
CA LEU A 36 0.71 -2.96 4.78
C LEU A 36 -0.46 -3.53 5.60
N SER A 37 -0.82 -4.80 5.39
CA SER A 37 -1.84 -5.48 6.19
C SER A 37 -1.39 -5.58 7.64
N VAL A 38 -0.19 -6.10 7.90
CA VAL A 38 0.41 -6.25 9.24
C VAL A 38 0.54 -4.91 9.95
N GLN A 39 0.84 -3.83 9.22
CA GLN A 39 0.90 -2.46 9.76
C GLN A 39 -0.47 -1.88 10.14
N GLY A 40 -1.56 -2.55 9.83
CA GLY A 40 -2.92 -2.13 10.16
C GLY A 40 -3.66 -1.43 9.02
N PHE A 41 -3.16 -1.51 7.78
CA PHE A 41 -3.82 -0.98 6.57
C PHE A 41 -4.72 -2.01 5.87
N HIS A 42 -5.31 -2.95 6.63
CA HIS A 42 -6.28 -3.93 6.14
C HIS A 42 -7.37 -3.31 5.25
N ASP A 43 -7.86 -2.11 5.57
CA ASP A 43 -8.90 -1.47 4.75
C ASP A 43 -8.47 -1.22 3.29
N TRP A 44 -7.17 -1.02 3.07
CA TRP A 44 -6.57 -0.86 1.74
C TRP A 44 -6.11 -2.19 1.15
N THR A 45 -5.59 -3.11 1.96
CA THR A 45 -5.00 -4.37 1.50
C THR A 45 -6.01 -5.51 1.41
N ASP A 46 -7.17 -5.41 2.06
CA ASP A 46 -8.24 -6.40 2.04
C ASP A 46 -9.24 -6.12 0.90
N THR A 47 -9.37 -4.86 0.49
CA THR A 47 -10.27 -4.45 -0.60
C THR A 47 -9.55 -4.37 -1.95
N GLU A 48 -10.20 -4.88 -3.00
CA GLU A 48 -9.68 -4.78 -4.38
C GLU A 48 -9.47 -3.31 -4.80
N LYS A 49 -10.36 -2.42 -4.36
CA LYS A 49 -10.25 -0.99 -4.62
C LYS A 49 -9.03 -0.38 -3.95
N GLY A 50 -8.75 -0.76 -2.71
CA GLY A 50 -7.58 -0.27 -1.99
C GLY A 50 -6.27 -0.76 -2.59
N ARG A 51 -6.21 -2.03 -3.00
CA ARG A 51 -5.09 -2.60 -3.77
C ARG A 51 -4.90 -1.84 -5.09
N ASN A 52 -5.97 -1.57 -5.84
CA ASN A 52 -5.89 -0.76 -7.07
C ASN A 52 -5.35 0.64 -6.81
N GLU A 53 -5.79 1.34 -5.75
CA GLU A 53 -5.26 2.66 -5.41
C GLU A 53 -3.79 2.62 -5.00
N ILE A 54 -3.36 1.58 -4.27
CA ILE A 54 -1.94 1.36 -3.94
C ILE A 54 -1.14 1.16 -5.24
N GLY A 55 -1.61 0.30 -6.14
CA GLY A 55 -0.94 -0.01 -7.41
C GLY A 55 -0.80 1.21 -8.28
N PHE A 56 -1.90 1.93 -8.48
CA PHE A 56 -1.93 3.19 -9.20
C PHE A 56 -0.99 4.24 -8.58
N TYR A 57 -0.93 4.34 -7.25
CA TYR A 57 -0.02 5.26 -6.58
C TYR A 57 1.46 4.91 -6.83
N LEU A 58 1.80 3.62 -6.81
CA LEU A 58 3.15 3.17 -7.10
C LEU A 58 3.50 3.43 -8.58
N GLU A 59 2.62 3.06 -9.52
CA GLU A 59 2.81 3.30 -10.95
C GLU A 59 2.98 4.78 -11.29
N THR A 60 2.15 5.66 -10.71
CA THR A 60 2.29 7.11 -10.92
C THR A 60 3.57 7.70 -10.33
N LYS A 61 4.14 7.06 -9.32
CA LYS A 61 5.42 7.44 -8.71
C LYS A 61 6.63 6.80 -9.35
N ARG A 62 6.43 5.82 -10.24
CA ARG A 62 7.46 5.18 -11.06
C ARG A 62 7.88 6.13 -12.18
N ARG A 63 8.61 7.20 -11.85
CA ARG A 63 9.11 8.20 -12.80
C ARG A 63 10.63 8.23 -12.83
#